data_AF-A0A372R6Y1-F1
#
_entry.id   AF-A0A372R6Y1-F1
#
_cell.length_a   1.000
_cell.length_b   1.000
_cell.length_c   1.000
_cell.angle_alpha   90.00
_cell.angle_beta   90.00
_cell.angle_gamma   90.00
#
_symmetry.space_group_name_H-M   'P 1'
#
loop_
_entity.id
_entity.type
_entity.pdbx_description
1 polymer ?
#
loop_
_entity_poly.entity_id
_entity_poly.type
_entity_poly.pdbx_seq_one_letter_code
_entity_poly.pdbx_strand_id
1 'polypeptide(L)'
;MTNITFKYLIIPSGPFNALSGNNITIIITVPRNGSVSTLQTAIQAELSPPYNNIPLDIRQIYYPRSVDERRMQPQASISAYFEGDPPADPYHIVASPIPPPSY
;
A
#
# COMPACT_ATOMS: atom_id res chain seq x y z
N MET A 1 18.42 5.54 -11.53
CA MET A 1 17.18 4.84 -11.15
C MET A 1 16.22 5.88 -10.61
N THR A 2 14.99 5.94 -11.12
CA THR A 2 13.99 6.89 -10.64
C THR A 2 13.25 6.25 -9.48
N ASN A 3 13.28 6.90 -8.32
CA ASN A 3 12.48 6.50 -7.17
C ASN A 3 11.13 7.19 -7.23
N ILE A 4 10.13 6.59 -6.58
CA ILE A 4 8.79 7.16 -6.44
C ILE A 4 8.40 7.10 -4.97
N THR A 5 7.81 8.19 -4.48
CA THR A 5 7.38 8.32 -3.09
C THR A 5 5.86 8.30 -3.03
N PHE A 6 5.33 7.45 -2.14
CA PHE A 6 3.89 7.30 -1.94
C PHE A 6 3.52 7.59 -0.50
N LYS A 7 2.39 8.27 -0.32
CA LYS A 7 1.67 8.28 0.94
C LYS A 7 0.60 7.19 0.91
N TYR A 8 0.64 6.29 1.88
CA TYR A 8 -0.28 5.16 1.94
C TYR A 8 -1.12 5.17 3.21
N LEU A 9 -2.29 4.53 3.09
CA LEU A 9 -3.27 4.35 4.14
C LEU A 9 -3.43 2.86 4.45
N ILE A 10 -3.34 2.49 5.72
CA ILE A 10 -3.67 1.14 6.17
C ILE A 10 -5.15 1.11 6.56
N ILE A 11 -5.91 0.16 6.01
CA ILE A 11 -7.30 -0.05 6.43
C ILE A 11 -7.31 -0.88 7.71
N PRO A 12 -7.80 -0.33 8.83
CA PRO A 12 -7.93 -1.09 10.06
C PRO A 12 -9.12 -2.04 9.95
N SER A 13 -8.85 -3.24 9.45
CA SER A 13 -9.84 -4.30 9.29
C SER A 13 -9.24 -5.64 9.70
N GLY A 14 -10.07 -6.57 10.17
CA GLY A 14 -9.65 -7.91 10.58
C GLY A 14 -8.45 -7.86 11.56
N PRO A 15 -7.30 -8.45 11.21
CA PRO A 15 -6.14 -8.46 12.09
C PRO A 15 -5.50 -7.08 12.30
N PHE A 16 -5.84 -6.07 11.50
CA PHE A 16 -5.37 -4.70 11.67
C PHE A 16 -6.33 -3.82 12.48
N ASN A 17 -7.40 -4.37 13.07
CA ASN A 17 -8.34 -3.60 13.89
C ASN A 17 -7.64 -2.82 15.03
N ALA A 18 -6.60 -3.39 15.62
CA ALA A 18 -5.82 -2.74 16.68
C ALA A 18 -4.90 -1.62 16.17
N LEU A 19 -4.63 -1.53 14.87
CA LEU A 19 -3.89 -0.42 14.25
C LEU A 19 -4.77 0.84 14.06
N SER A 20 -6.11 0.71 14.13
CA SER A 20 -7.09 1.80 13.92
C SER A 20 -6.91 3.04 14.79
N GLY A 21 -6.35 2.88 16.00
CA GLY A 21 -6.24 3.97 16.97
C GLY A 21 -5.19 5.03 16.60
N ASN A 22 -4.25 4.67 15.73
CA ASN A 22 -3.25 5.58 15.19
C ASN A 22 -3.54 5.70 13.70
N ASN A 23 -3.90 6.87 13.20
CA ASN A 23 -3.99 7.08 11.75
C ASN A 23 -2.58 6.92 11.15
N ILE A 24 -2.20 5.69 10.80
CA ILE A 24 -0.86 5.39 10.32
C ILE A 24 -0.78 5.78 8.85
N THR A 25 -0.62 7.08 8.63
CA THR A 25 -0.07 7.59 7.39
C THR A 25 1.39 7.22 7.37
N ILE A 26 1.81 6.49 6.36
CA ILE A 26 3.22 6.20 6.16
C ILE A 26 3.61 6.68 4.76
N ILE A 27 4.83 7.20 4.68
CA ILE A 27 5.44 7.67 3.45
C ILE A 27 6.53 6.67 3.09
N ILE A 28 6.44 6.10 1.90
CA ILE A 28 7.38 5.08 1.43
C ILE A 28 8.00 5.49 0.12
N THR A 29 9.30 5.27 0.00
CA THR A 29 10.04 5.53 -1.25
C THR A 29 10.57 4.22 -1.78
N VAL A 30 10.18 3.87 -3.00
CA VAL A 30 10.55 2.61 -3.64
C VAL A 30 11.08 2.85 -5.05
N PRO A 31 11.88 1.93 -5.62
CA PRO A 31 12.28 2.01 -7.01
C PRO A 31 11.05 1.95 -7.92
N ARG A 32 10.93 2.89 -8.85
CA ARG A 32 9.77 2.97 -9.75
C ARG A 32 9.62 1.77 -10.67
N ASN A 33 10.75 1.21 -11.09
CA ASN A 33 10.82 0.00 -11.91
C ASN A 33 10.69 -1.28 -11.06
N GLY A 34 10.50 -1.13 -9.74
CA GLY A 34 10.24 -2.23 -8.83
C GLY A 34 8.86 -2.83 -9.06
N SER A 35 8.70 -4.05 -8.54
CA SER A 35 7.42 -4.74 -8.49
C SER A 35 6.56 -4.21 -7.35
N VAL A 36 5.26 -4.42 -7.44
CA VAL A 36 4.32 -4.19 -6.33
C VAL A 36 4.67 -5.05 -5.11
N SER A 37 5.27 -6.24 -5.29
CA SER A 37 5.76 -7.04 -4.17
C SER A 37 6.87 -6.35 -3.38
N THR A 38 7.73 -5.57 -4.04
CA THR A 38 8.75 -4.76 -3.35
C THR A 38 8.10 -3.70 -2.47
N LEU A 39 7.05 -3.06 -2.98
CA LEU A 39 6.23 -2.13 -2.20
C LEU A 39 5.54 -2.81 -1.02
N GLN A 40 4.96 -4.00 -1.22
CA GLN A 40 4.34 -4.78 -0.14
C GLN A 40 5.34 -5.09 0.99
N THR A 41 6.52 -5.60 0.64
CA THR A 41 7.57 -5.91 1.61
C THR A 41 8.03 -4.65 2.35
N ALA A 42 8.16 -3.53 1.65
CA ALA A 42 8.57 -2.29 2.27
C ALA A 42 7.48 -1.76 3.23
N ILE A 43 6.18 -1.86 2.89
CA ILE A 43 5.08 -1.53 3.82
C ILE A 43 5.09 -2.45 5.04
N GLN A 44 5.30 -3.76 4.83
CA GLN A 44 5.38 -4.74 5.91
C GLN A 44 6.57 -4.50 6.86
N ALA A 45 7.69 -4.01 6.34
CA ALA A 45 8.87 -3.67 7.15
C ALA A 45 8.62 -2.49 8.11
N GLU A 46 7.74 -1.56 7.73
CA GLU A 46 7.32 -0.43 8.58
C GLU A 46 6.30 -0.85 9.66
N LEU A 47 5.69 -2.02 9.53
CA LEU A 47 4.75 -2.55 10.51
C LEU A 47 5.49 -3.26 11.65
N SER A 48 5.04 -3.04 12.89
CA SER A 48 5.54 -3.79 14.04
C SER A 48 4.98 -5.22 14.07
N PRO A 49 5.67 -6.20 14.67
CA PRO A 49 5.07 -7.49 14.98
C PRO A 49 3.78 -7.33 15.81
N PRO A 50 2.74 -8.15 15.56
CA PRO A 50 2.67 -9.28 14.63
C PRO A 50 2.26 -8.90 13.19
N TYR A 51 2.07 -7.62 12.90
CA TYR A 51 1.45 -7.14 11.65
C TYR A 51 2.34 -7.27 10.41
N ASN A 52 3.66 -7.25 10.60
CA ASN A 52 4.65 -7.38 9.53
C ASN A 52 4.58 -8.69 8.72
N ASN A 53 3.98 -9.75 9.27
CA ASN A 53 3.85 -11.04 8.59
C ASN A 53 2.49 -11.26 7.93
N ILE A 54 1.58 -10.28 7.99
CA ILE A 54 0.24 -10.42 7.43
C ILE A 54 0.28 -10.07 5.93
N PRO A 55 -0.22 -10.95 5.05
CA PRO A 55 -0.31 -10.64 3.63
C PRO A 55 -1.21 -9.42 3.37
N LEU A 56 -0.75 -8.52 2.50
CA LEU A 56 -1.43 -7.26 2.19
C LEU A 56 -2.07 -7.28 0.81
N ASP A 57 -3.32 -6.84 0.72
CA ASP A 57 -3.95 -6.45 -0.53
C ASP A 57 -3.65 -4.97 -0.77
N ILE A 58 -2.87 -4.69 -1.80
CA ILE A 58 -2.49 -3.32 -2.16
C ILE A 58 -3.37 -2.84 -3.29
N ARG A 59 -3.99 -1.68 -3.09
CA ARG A 59 -4.85 -1.05 -4.07
C ARG A 59 -4.38 0.36 -4.34
N GLN A 60 -4.31 0.72 -5.61
CA GLN A 60 -4.12 2.08 -6.04
C GLN A 60 -5.43 2.84 -5.81
N ILE A 61 -5.30 3.99 -5.16
CA ILE A 61 -6.37 4.97 -5.05
C ILE A 61 -5.84 6.33 -5.48
N TYR A 62 -6.74 7.20 -5.92
CA TYR A 62 -6.47 8.63 -5.93
C TYR A 62 -7.53 9.25 -5.03
N TYR A 63 -7.15 9.75 -3.86
CA TYR A 63 -8.04 10.56 -3.04
C TYR A 63 -7.62 12.02 -3.18
N PRO A 64 -8.52 13.02 -3.13
CA PRO A 64 -9.98 12.94 -3.07
C PRO A 64 -10.66 12.80 -4.45
N ARG A 65 -9.91 12.67 -5.55
CA ARG A 65 -10.49 12.53 -6.90
C ARG A 65 -10.92 11.09 -7.14
N SER A 66 -12.22 10.81 -7.22
CA SER A 66 -12.77 9.50 -7.62
C SER A 66 -12.09 8.96 -8.88
N VAL A 67 -11.09 8.11 -8.68
CA VAL A 67 -10.57 7.19 -9.68
C VAL A 67 -10.93 5.81 -9.15
N ASP A 68 -11.31 4.92 -10.06
CA ASP A 68 -11.62 3.53 -9.75
C ASP A 68 -10.48 2.91 -8.93
N GLU A 69 -10.82 2.47 -7.72
CA GLU A 69 -9.90 1.73 -6.86
C GLU A 69 -9.42 0.50 -7.60
N ARG A 70 -8.11 0.44 -7.90
CA ARG A 70 -7.53 -0.62 -8.72
C ARG A 70 -6.63 -1.51 -7.89
N ARG A 71 -6.99 -2.79 -7.81
CA ARG A 71 -6.13 -3.80 -7.19
C ARG A 71 -4.80 -3.93 -7.94
N MET A 72 -3.70 -3.81 -7.19
CA MET A 72 -2.35 -3.91 -7.73
C MET A 72 -1.87 -5.36 -7.65
N GLN A 73 -1.32 -5.87 -8.76
CA GLN A 73 -0.83 -7.25 -8.82
C GLN A 73 0.61 -7.31 -8.31
N PRO A 74 0.97 -8.23 -7.38
CA PRO A 74 2.31 -8.27 -6.78
C PRO A 74 3.47 -8.35 -7.78
N GLN A 75 3.27 -9.05 -8.91
CA GLN A 75 4.29 -9.23 -9.94
C GLN A 75 4.34 -8.08 -10.95
N ALA A 76 3.33 -7.20 -10.98
CA ALA A 76 3.31 -6.09 -11.90
C ALA A 76 4.29 -4.99 -11.46
N SER A 77 4.80 -4.24 -12.42
CA SER A 77 5.62 -3.06 -12.15
C SER A 77 4.76 -1.93 -11.58
N ILE A 78 5.33 -1.16 -10.65
CA ILE A 78 4.66 0.01 -10.06
C ILE A 78 4.32 1.05 -11.14
N SER A 79 5.19 1.21 -12.15
CA SER A 79 4.97 2.08 -13.30
C SER A 79 3.73 1.75 -14.13
N ALA A 80 3.20 0.51 -14.06
CA ALA A 80 1.95 0.14 -14.74
C ALA A 80 0.70 0.76 -14.08
N TYR A 81 0.86 1.27 -12.86
CA TYR A 81 -0.18 1.95 -12.09
C TYR A 81 0.12 3.45 -12.00
N PHE A 82 1.39 3.83 -11.88
CA PHE A 82 1.82 5.23 -11.71
C PHE A 82 2.70 5.70 -12.88
N GLU A 83 2.07 6.32 -13.89
CA GLU A 83 2.73 6.88 -15.08
C GLU A 83 3.57 8.14 -14.78
N GLY A 84 3.22 8.87 -13.71
CA GLY A 84 3.94 10.03 -13.19
C GLY A 84 4.22 9.90 -11.70
N ASP A 85 4.93 10.88 -11.13
CA ASP A 85 4.96 11.01 -9.68
C ASP A 85 3.57 11.41 -9.19
N PRO A 86 3.06 10.76 -8.13
CA PRO A 86 1.75 11.08 -7.61
C PRO A 86 1.73 12.51 -7.05
N PRO A 87 0.60 13.21 -7.13
CA PRO A 87 0.45 14.55 -6.55
C PRO A 87 0.62 14.52 -5.03
N ALA A 88 0.94 15.66 -4.40
CA ALA A 88 1.31 15.72 -2.98
C ALA A 88 0.20 15.37 -1.96
N ASP A 89 -1.06 15.18 -2.39
CA ASP A 89 -2.23 15.02 -1.51
C ASP A 89 -3.15 13.85 -1.89
N PRO A 90 -3.79 13.18 -0.90
CA PRO A 90 -3.30 12.84 0.42
C PRO A 90 -3.00 11.34 0.57
N TYR A 91 -3.54 10.45 -0.26
CA TYR A 91 -3.20 9.02 -0.26
C TYR A 91 -3.26 8.47 -1.68
N HIS A 92 -2.28 7.65 -2.03
CA HIS A 92 -2.16 7.03 -3.36
C HIS A 92 -2.38 5.52 -3.32
N ILE A 93 -2.25 4.94 -2.14
CA ILE A 93 -2.24 3.51 -1.94
C ILE A 93 -3.02 3.19 -0.67
N VAL A 94 -3.87 2.18 -0.78
CA VAL A 94 -4.55 1.55 0.34
C VAL A 94 -3.99 0.15 0.52
N ALA A 95 -3.59 -0.17 1.75
CA ALA A 95 -3.19 -1.51 2.16
C ALA A 95 -4.23 -2.07 3.13
N SER A 96 -4.84 -3.19 2.76
CA SER A 96 -5.72 -3.95 3.66
C SER A 96 -5.14 -5.34 3.92
N PRO A 97 -5.39 -5.94 5.09
CA PRO A 97 -4.96 -7.30 5.34
C PRO A 97 -5.81 -8.26 4.51
N ILE A 98 -5.16 -9.22 3.86
CA ILE A 98 -5.87 -10.34 3.24
C ILE A 98 -6.29 -11.27 4.39
N PRO A 99 -7.59 -11.50 4.61
CA PRO A 99 -8.02 -12.44 5.63
C PRO A 99 -7.45 -13.82 5.30
N PRO A 100 -6.99 -14.59 6.31
CA PRO A 100 -6.63 -15.98 6.08
C PRO A 100 -7.84 -16.73 5.50
N PRO A 101 -7.63 -17.74 4.64
CA PRO A 101 -8.73 -18.56 4.16
C PRO A 101 -9.49 -19.13 5.36
N SER A 102 -10.81 -18.94 5.39
CA SER A 102 -11.68 -19.58 6.36
C SER A 102 -11.68 -21.08 6.06
N TYR A 103 -11.10 -21.88 6.95
CA TYR A 103 -11.15 -23.34 6.91
C TYR A 103 -12.46 -23.85 7.52
#